data_AF-A0A349J6E0-F1
#
_entry.id   AF-A0A349J6E0-F1
#
_cell.length_a   1.000
_cell.length_b   1.000
_cell.length_c   1.000
_cell.angle_alpha   90.00
_cell.angle_beta   90.00
_cell.angle_gamma   90.00
#
_symmetry.space_group_name_H-M   'P 1'
#
loop_
_entity.id
_entity.type
_entity.pdbx_description
1 polymer ?
#
loop_
_entity_poly.entity_id
_entity_poly.type
_entity_poly.pdbx_seq_one_letter_code
_entity_poly.pdbx_strand_id
1 'polypeptide(L)'
;MRLASIVSASCAVREALPVGGLLVLLALLAVLRPLPSRQAPPPLAPAVCQSWMADAIPGIGPKRRDEAAAAIRAGAVPAVAQPWFTR
;
A
#
# COMPACT_ATOMS: atom_id res chain seq x y z
N MET A 1 36.74 33.38 -17.17
CA MET A 1 36.22 33.18 -18.54
C MET A 1 35.50 31.83 -18.61
N ARG A 2 34.36 31.78 -19.33
CA ARG A 2 33.46 30.63 -19.62
C ARG A 2 32.30 30.35 -18.63
N LEU A 3 31.31 31.24 -18.65
CA LEU A 3 29.92 31.03 -18.18
C LEU A 3 28.94 31.16 -19.36
N ALA A 4 29.15 30.41 -20.45
CA ALA A 4 28.41 30.58 -21.70
C ALA A 4 27.70 29.31 -22.20
N SER A 5 27.27 28.41 -21.31
CA SER A 5 26.61 27.14 -21.71
C SER A 5 25.15 27.00 -21.27
N ILE A 6 24.66 27.83 -20.34
CA ILE A 6 23.31 27.64 -19.76
C ILE A 6 22.21 28.33 -20.57
N VAL A 7 22.55 29.34 -21.38
CA VAL A 7 21.54 30.18 -22.05
C VAL A 7 20.94 29.52 -23.30
N SER A 8 21.60 28.52 -23.90
CA SER A 8 21.13 27.92 -25.16
C SER A 8 19.98 26.91 -24.99
N ALA A 9 19.76 26.36 -23.80
CA ALA A 9 18.66 25.40 -23.57
C ALA A 9 17.28 26.08 -23.40
N SER A 10 17.26 27.40 -23.17
CA SER A 10 16.01 28.14 -22.92
C SER A 10 15.31 28.63 -24.18
N CYS A 11 16.00 28.71 -25.32
CA CYS A 11 15.40 29.18 -26.58
C CYS A 11 14.51 28.14 -27.27
N ALA A 12 14.65 26.84 -26.97
CA ALA A 12 13.83 25.79 -27.58
C ALA A 12 12.53 25.47 -26.80
N VAL A 13 12.37 26.00 -25.59
CA VAL A 13 11.18 25.79 -24.72
C VAL A 13 10.16 26.94 -24.89
N ARG A 14 10.28 27.75 -25.96
CA ARG A 14 9.37 28.87 -26.28
C ARG A 14 8.30 28.53 -27.31
N GLU A 15 8.30 27.32 -27.84
CA GLU A 15 7.17 26.79 -28.61
C GLU A 15 6.06 26.51 -27.59
N ALA A 16 5.04 27.37 -27.57
CA ALA A 16 3.83 27.19 -26.79
C ALA A 16 3.35 25.75 -26.97
N LEU A 17 3.37 24.96 -25.89
CA LEU A 17 2.74 23.64 -25.92
C LEU A 17 1.34 23.85 -26.51
N PRO A 18 1.04 23.28 -27.69
CA PRO A 18 -0.31 23.41 -28.25
C PRO A 18 -1.27 22.92 -27.17
N VAL A 19 -2.48 23.47 -27.10
CA VAL A 19 -3.47 23.11 -26.06
C VAL A 19 -3.59 21.59 -25.91
N GLY A 20 -3.44 20.83 -27.01
CA GLY A 20 -3.35 19.37 -27.01
C GLY A 20 -2.15 18.79 -26.24
N GLY A 21 -0.95 19.34 -26.38
CA GLY A 21 0.24 18.91 -25.65
C GLY A 21 0.14 19.15 -24.13
N LEU A 22 -0.45 20.29 -23.73
CA LEU A 22 -0.73 20.58 -22.33
C LEU A 22 -1.77 19.59 -21.76
N LEU A 23 -2.83 19.28 -22.51
CA LEU A 23 -3.85 18.31 -22.09
C LEU A 23 -3.28 16.89 -21.97
N VAL A 24 -2.42 16.46 -22.91
CA VAL A 24 -1.76 15.16 -22.86
C VAL A 24 -0.83 15.06 -21.66
N LEU A 25 -0.04 16.11 -21.37
CA LEU A 25 0.84 16.13 -20.20
C LEU A 25 0.05 16.09 -18.89
N LEU A 26 -1.05 16.85 -18.79
CA LEU A 26 -1.93 16.83 -17.62
C LEU A 26 -2.63 15.48 -17.43
N ALA A 27 -3.10 14.86 -18.52
CA ALA A 27 -3.68 13.52 -18.47
C ALA A 27 -2.64 12.48 -18.03
N LEU A 28 -1.42 12.55 -18.55
CA LEU A 28 -0.34 11.65 -18.17
C LEU A 28 0.02 11.82 -16.69
N LEU A 29 0.14 13.07 -16.21
CA LEU A 29 0.38 13.36 -14.79
C LEU A 29 -0.77 12.90 -13.90
N ALA A 30 -2.02 12.98 -14.36
CA ALA A 30 -3.18 12.49 -13.62
C ALA A 30 -3.20 10.96 -13.51
N VAL A 31 -2.77 10.24 -14.55
CA VAL A 31 -2.65 8.77 -14.55
C VAL A 31 -1.44 8.30 -13.73
N LEU A 32 -0.33 9.04 -13.78
CA LEU A 32 0.89 8.74 -13.03
C LEU A 32 0.85 9.23 -11.58
N ARG A 33 -0.23 9.91 -11.15
CA ARG A 33 -0.35 10.36 -9.76
C ARG A 33 -0.30 9.13 -8.85
N PRO A 34 0.62 9.09 -7.87
CA PRO A 34 0.63 8.05 -6.86
C PRO A 34 -0.74 8.02 -6.20
N LEU A 35 -1.41 6.88 -6.26
CA LEU A 35 -2.63 6.68 -5.48
C LEU A 35 -2.28 6.97 -4.01
N PRO A 36 -3.13 7.71 -3.28
CA PRO A 36 -2.92 7.92 -1.86
C PRO A 36 -2.73 6.56 -1.20
N SER A 37 -1.64 6.39 -0.46
CA SER A 37 -1.35 5.15 0.24
C SER A 37 -2.56 4.78 1.07
N ARG A 38 -3.12 3.59 0.82
CA ARG A 38 -4.26 3.08 1.60
C ARG A 38 -3.85 3.08 3.06
N GLN A 39 -4.45 3.95 3.86
CA GLN A 39 -4.27 3.91 5.30
C GLN A 39 -4.81 2.57 5.78
N ALA A 40 -4.00 1.85 6.56
CA ALA A 40 -4.44 0.62 7.18
C ALA A 40 -5.62 0.95 8.11
N PRO A 41 -6.67 0.11 8.14
CA PRO A 41 -7.75 0.28 9.10
C PRO A 41 -7.18 0.22 10.53
N PRO A 42 -7.82 0.91 11.49
CA PRO A 42 -7.40 0.81 12.88
C PRO A 42 -7.44 -0.65 13.34
N PRO A 43 -6.47 -1.08 14.17
CA PRO A 43 -6.43 -2.45 14.66
C PRO A 43 -7.67 -2.73 15.51
N LEU A 44 -8.24 -3.91 15.30
CA LEU A 44 -9.36 -4.39 16.11
C LEU A 44 -8.87 -4.94 17.44
N ALA A 45 -9.68 -4.77 18.49
CA ALA A 45 -9.41 -5.38 19.77
C ALA A 45 -9.43 -6.92 19.65
N PRO A 46 -8.51 -7.67 20.27
CA PRO A 46 -8.48 -9.13 20.15
C PRO A 46 -9.80 -9.79 20.59
N ALA A 47 -10.48 -9.20 21.58
CA ALA A 47 -11.76 -9.66 22.10
C ALA A 47 -12.89 -9.73 21.06
N VAL A 48 -12.82 -8.96 19.96
CA VAL A 48 -13.84 -8.99 18.90
C VAL A 48 -13.59 -10.07 17.85
N CYS A 49 -12.54 -10.89 18.00
CA CYS A 49 -12.21 -11.94 17.05
C CYS A 49 -13.33 -12.99 16.94
N GLN A 50 -13.81 -13.17 15.72
CA GLN A 50 -14.80 -14.19 15.35
C GLN A 50 -14.11 -15.40 14.75
N SER A 51 -14.74 -16.58 14.83
CA SER A 51 -14.15 -17.83 14.34
C SER A 51 -13.67 -17.74 12.89
N TRP A 52 -14.47 -17.17 11.98
CA TRP A 52 -14.09 -17.05 10.57
C TRP A 52 -12.83 -16.19 10.34
N MET A 53 -12.51 -15.25 11.24
CA MET A 53 -11.31 -14.42 11.11
C MET A 53 -10.03 -15.27 11.24
N ALA A 54 -10.08 -16.36 12.01
CA ALA A 54 -8.95 -17.27 12.17
C ALA A 54 -8.65 -18.06 10.89
N ASP A 55 -9.59 -18.16 9.93
CA ASP A 55 -9.34 -18.81 8.64
C ASP A 55 -8.34 -18.05 7.77
N ALA A 56 -8.12 -16.76 8.04
CA ALA A 56 -7.11 -15.97 7.35
C ALA A 56 -5.68 -16.37 7.74
N ILE A 57 -5.50 -17.14 8.81
CA ILE A 57 -4.19 -17.57 9.30
C ILE A 57 -3.74 -18.82 8.53
N PRO A 58 -2.58 -18.78 7.85
CA PRO A 58 -2.05 -19.95 7.15
C PRO A 58 -1.92 -21.17 8.08
N GLY A 59 -2.41 -22.32 7.60
CA GLY A 59 -2.39 -23.57 8.38
C GLY A 59 -3.53 -23.72 9.39
N ILE A 60 -4.48 -22.78 9.46
CA ILE A 60 -5.74 -22.96 10.21
C ILE A 60 -6.81 -23.48 9.26
N GLY A 61 -7.21 -24.73 9.52
CA GLY A 61 -8.37 -25.33 8.89
C GLY A 61 -9.61 -25.29 9.79
N PRO A 62 -10.77 -25.72 9.28
CA PRO A 62 -12.05 -25.67 10.00
C PRO A 62 -12.00 -26.33 11.38
N LYS A 63 -11.26 -27.43 11.52
CA LYS A 63 -11.13 -28.18 12.78
C LYS A 63 -10.46 -27.41 13.91
N ARG A 64 -9.61 -26.41 13.58
CA ARG A 64 -8.80 -25.66 14.54
C ARG A 64 -9.21 -24.18 14.63
N ARG A 65 -10.25 -23.80 13.89
CA ARG A 65 -10.73 -22.43 13.77
C ARG A 65 -11.16 -21.84 15.12
N ASP A 66 -12.02 -22.56 15.84
CA ASP A 66 -12.61 -22.04 17.08
C ASP A 66 -11.57 -21.93 18.21
N GLU A 67 -10.68 -22.92 18.30
CA GLU A 67 -9.55 -22.90 19.23
C GLU A 67 -8.63 -21.70 18.97
N ALA A 68 -8.31 -21.45 17.69
CA ALA A 68 -7.45 -20.33 17.33
C ALA A 68 -8.11 -18.97 17.57
N ALA A 69 -9.41 -18.84 17.26
CA ALA A 69 -10.15 -17.63 17.59
C ALA A 69 -10.21 -17.40 19.11
N ALA A 70 -10.34 -18.46 19.91
CA ALA A 70 -10.28 -18.36 21.36
C ALA A 70 -8.89 -17.89 21.85
N ALA A 71 -7.81 -18.42 21.29
CA ALA A 71 -6.44 -17.99 21.60
C ALA A 71 -6.23 -16.51 21.27
N ILE A 72 -6.69 -16.05 20.10
CA ILE A 72 -6.61 -14.65 19.68
C ILE A 72 -7.39 -13.75 20.64
N ARG A 73 -8.62 -14.14 21.02
CA ARG A 73 -9.40 -13.38 22.02
C ARG A 73 -8.70 -13.26 23.36
N ALA A 74 -7.93 -14.28 23.76
CA ALA A 74 -7.10 -14.27 24.96
C ALA A 74 -5.79 -13.47 24.80
N GLY A 75 -5.52 -12.88 23.63
CA GLY A 75 -4.30 -12.14 23.33
C GLY A 75 -3.09 -13.02 23.02
N ALA A 76 -3.31 -14.32 22.75
CA ALA A 76 -2.25 -15.26 22.41
C ALA A 76 -2.16 -15.49 20.90
N VAL A 77 -0.94 -15.78 20.41
CA VAL A 77 -0.70 -16.22 19.04
C VAL A 77 -0.97 -17.72 18.94
N PRO A 78 -1.85 -18.19 18.03
CA PRO A 78 -2.06 -19.62 17.83
C PRO A 78 -0.76 -20.35 17.50
N ALA A 79 -0.54 -21.54 18.07
CA ALA A 79 0.73 -22.27 17.94
C ALA A 79 1.19 -22.48 16.48
N VAL A 80 0.24 -22.73 15.57
CA VAL A 80 0.48 -22.87 14.13
C VAL A 80 1.04 -21.61 13.47
N ALA A 81 0.72 -20.45 14.02
CA ALA A 81 1.02 -19.16 13.44
C ALA A 81 2.36 -18.62 13.95
N GLN A 82 2.86 -19.15 15.07
CA GLN A 82 4.12 -18.71 15.67
C GLN A 82 5.30 -18.62 14.69
N PRO A 83 5.52 -19.59 13.78
CA PRO A 83 6.63 -19.51 12.82
C PRO A 83 6.55 -18.35 11.83
N TRP A 84 5.42 -17.65 11.73
CA TRP A 84 5.25 -16.46 10.90
C TRP A 84 5.57 -15.16 11.65
N PHE A 85 5.52 -15.17 12.98
CA PHE A 85 5.77 -14.01 13.83
C PHE A 85 7.20 -13.96 14.38
N THR A 86 7.91 -15.09 14.39
CA THR A 86 9.28 -15.19 14.94
C THR A 86 10.39 -15.19 13.88
N ARG A 87 10.13 -14.69 12.67
CA ARG A 87 11.14 -14.52 11.61
C ARG A 87 11.60 -13.08 11.54
#